data_AF-A0A7D5KSY2-F1
#
_entry.id   AF-A0A7D5KSY2-F1
#
_cell.length_a   1.000
_cell.length_b   1.000
_cell.length_c   1.000
_cell.angle_alpha   90.00
_cell.angle_beta   90.00
_cell.angle_gamma   90.00
#
_symmetry.space_group_name_H-M   'P 1'
#
loop_
_entity.id
_entity.type
_entity.pdbx_description
1 polymer ?
#
loop_
_entity_poly.entity_id
_entity_poly.type
_entity_poly.pdbx_seq_one_letter_code
_entity_poly.pdbx_strand_id
1 'polypeptide(L)'
;MGQRHLETTTEPTIDRATRRLEVSSVVDVARAAFDCAGEKATRKCGRTVAVLGAVRLACRRTGVGEPDREEFAAAFDVDPKRVVLADDVFVRHLSPPADADEIRSLRRRIIVAQEVLTEVERGRGAGPQLPGSRLADAAPFLLARASSHLDSRTDREHPGLSPAALRDHVERLEKDHQLARLGTTLFSRIHDDN
;
A
#
# COMPACT_ATOMS: atom_id res chain seq x y z
N MET A 1 -4.96 7.00 52.14
CA MET A 1 -5.43 8.22 51.43
C MET A 1 -4.37 8.49 50.35
N GLY A 2 -4.45 8.01 49.12
CA GLY A 2 -5.57 8.08 48.19
C GLY A 2 -5.27 9.07 47.06
N GLN A 3 -4.05 9.04 46.48
CA GLN A 3 -3.75 9.75 45.24
C GLN A 3 -3.74 8.73 44.11
N ARG A 4 -4.94 8.43 43.58
CA ARG A 4 -5.06 7.86 42.25
C ARG A 4 -4.82 9.03 41.30
N HIS A 5 -3.63 9.08 40.70
CA HIS A 5 -3.45 9.80 39.46
C HIS A 5 -4.47 9.21 38.47
N LEU A 6 -5.55 9.95 38.22
CA LEU A 6 -6.31 9.82 37.00
C LEU A 6 -5.31 10.07 35.88
N GLU A 7 -4.83 9.00 35.24
CA GLU A 7 -4.25 9.11 33.91
C GLU A 7 -5.30 9.83 33.08
N THR A 8 -5.10 11.13 32.89
CA THR A 8 -5.80 11.91 31.88
C THR A 8 -5.74 11.09 30.61
N THR A 9 -6.90 10.60 30.19
CA THR A 9 -7.13 9.84 28.96
C THR A 9 -6.53 10.64 27.81
N THR A 10 -5.25 10.36 27.54
CA THR A 10 -4.52 11.05 26.48
C THR A 10 -5.15 10.55 25.21
N GLU A 11 -5.87 11.43 24.52
CA GLU A 11 -6.54 11.09 23.26
C GLU A 11 -5.55 10.34 22.35
N PRO A 12 -5.94 9.20 21.77
CA PRO A 12 -5.00 8.33 21.09
C PRO A 12 -4.39 9.06 19.89
N THR A 13 -3.07 8.99 19.79
CA THR A 13 -2.33 9.40 18.59
C THR A 13 -2.36 8.28 17.54
N ILE A 14 -2.06 8.62 16.29
CA ILE A 14 -1.99 7.65 15.19
C ILE A 14 -0.97 6.56 15.51
N ASP A 15 0.22 6.91 15.97
CA ASP A 15 1.26 5.95 16.37
C ASP A 15 0.81 5.00 17.47
N ARG A 16 0.09 5.51 18.47
CA ARG A 16 -0.41 4.67 19.56
C ARG A 16 -1.51 3.74 19.06
N ALA A 17 -2.37 4.24 18.16
CA ALA A 17 -3.45 3.47 17.58
C ALA A 17 -2.93 2.33 16.69
N THR A 18 -2.02 2.62 15.78
CA THR A 18 -1.45 1.61 14.86
C THR A 18 -0.62 0.57 15.59
N ARG A 19 0.15 0.95 16.62
CA ARG A 19 0.88 -0.02 17.46
C ARG A 19 -0.06 -0.95 18.20
N ARG A 20 -1.14 -0.41 18.77
CA ARG A 20 -2.10 -1.20 19.56
C ARG A 20 -2.93 -2.16 18.69
N LEU A 21 -3.15 -1.81 17.43
CA LEU A 21 -3.81 -2.65 16.43
C LEU A 21 -2.82 -3.46 15.58
N GLU A 22 -1.54 -3.47 15.95
CA GLU A 22 -0.47 -4.21 15.27
C GLU A 22 -0.29 -3.90 13.76
N VAL A 23 -0.74 -2.72 13.31
CA VAL A 23 -0.68 -2.24 11.91
C VAL A 23 0.32 -1.10 11.74
N SER A 24 1.49 -1.19 12.37
CA SER A 24 2.47 -0.09 12.38
C SER A 24 3.00 0.31 11.00
N SER A 25 2.90 -0.57 10.00
CA SER A 25 3.32 -0.30 8.61
C SER A 25 2.45 0.74 7.89
N VAL A 26 1.28 1.10 8.42
CA VAL A 26 0.35 2.05 7.78
C VAL A 26 0.41 3.46 8.36
N VAL A 27 1.33 3.73 9.29
CA VAL A 27 1.41 4.99 10.06
C VAL A 27 1.48 6.22 9.15
N ASP A 28 2.35 6.22 8.14
CA ASP A 28 2.55 7.39 7.29
C ASP A 28 1.31 7.70 6.45
N VAL A 29 0.63 6.65 5.95
CA VAL A 29 -0.64 6.78 5.22
C VAL A 29 -1.74 7.29 6.15
N ALA A 30 -1.81 6.78 7.39
CA ALA A 30 -2.79 7.23 8.37
C ALA A 30 -2.57 8.70 8.78
N ARG A 31 -1.31 9.11 8.95
CA ARG A 31 -0.93 10.52 9.20
C ARG A 31 -1.33 11.40 8.02
N ALA A 32 -0.92 11.08 6.81
CA ALA A 32 -1.28 11.84 5.61
C ALA A 32 -2.81 11.98 5.42
N ALA A 33 -3.58 10.94 5.74
CA ALA A 33 -5.04 11.00 5.72
C ALA A 33 -5.60 11.93 6.82
N PHE A 34 -5.07 11.82 8.04
CA PHE A 34 -5.47 12.66 9.16
C PHE A 34 -5.07 14.14 8.96
N ASP A 35 -3.91 14.41 8.39
CA ASP A 35 -3.48 15.78 8.07
C ASP A 35 -4.35 16.38 6.97
N CYS A 36 -4.88 15.55 6.06
CA CYS A 36 -5.81 16.01 5.03
C CYS A 36 -7.18 16.44 5.56
N ALA A 37 -7.79 15.63 6.42
CA ALA A 37 -9.21 15.76 6.75
C ALA A 37 -9.55 15.40 8.22
N GLY A 38 -8.53 15.21 9.05
CA GLY A 38 -8.64 14.80 10.45
C GLY A 38 -9.36 15.84 11.31
N GLU A 39 -9.19 17.13 11.04
CA GLU A 39 -9.97 18.18 11.71
C GLU A 39 -11.47 18.07 11.43
N LYS A 40 -11.84 17.81 10.17
CA LYS A 40 -13.26 17.64 9.77
C LYS A 40 -13.85 16.38 10.39
N ALA A 41 -13.12 15.28 10.35
CA ALA A 41 -13.51 14.03 10.99
C ALA A 41 -13.63 14.18 12.52
N THR A 42 -12.68 14.89 13.14
CA THR A 42 -12.67 15.16 14.59
C THR A 42 -13.88 15.98 15.00
N ARG A 43 -14.22 17.05 14.26
CA ARG A 43 -15.41 17.86 14.52
C ARG A 43 -16.71 17.05 14.42
N LYS A 44 -16.78 16.10 13.49
CA LYS A 44 -18.01 15.32 13.25
C LYS A 44 -18.17 14.14 14.21
N CYS A 45 -17.07 13.45 14.52
CA CYS A 45 -17.12 12.12 15.15
C CYS A 45 -16.37 12.04 16.48
N GLY A 46 -15.56 13.05 16.83
CA GLY A 46 -14.62 13.02 17.95
C GLY A 46 -13.22 12.57 17.53
N ARG A 47 -12.19 13.00 18.26
CA ARG A 47 -10.77 12.79 17.87
C ARG A 47 -10.37 11.32 17.83
N THR A 48 -10.69 10.56 18.88
CA THR A 48 -10.43 9.11 18.92
C THR A 48 -11.00 8.39 17.70
N VAL A 49 -12.27 8.66 17.38
CA VAL A 49 -12.94 8.03 16.24
C VAL A 49 -12.31 8.47 14.91
N ALA A 50 -11.92 9.74 14.79
CA ALA A 50 -11.21 10.24 13.62
C ALA A 50 -9.85 9.58 13.41
N VAL A 51 -9.07 9.37 14.49
CA VAL A 51 -7.78 8.66 14.44
C VAL A 51 -7.97 7.22 13.99
N LEU A 52 -8.93 6.50 14.59
CA LEU A 52 -9.22 5.11 14.20
C LEU A 52 -9.77 5.02 12.76
N GLY A 53 -10.56 6.00 12.33
CA GLY A 53 -11.03 6.13 10.94
C GLY A 53 -9.87 6.30 9.96
N ALA A 54 -8.86 7.12 10.31
CA ALA A 54 -7.66 7.28 9.49
C ALA A 54 -6.82 6.00 9.42
N VAL A 55 -6.66 5.29 10.54
CA VAL A 55 -5.96 3.99 10.57
C VAL A 55 -6.71 2.95 9.73
N ARG A 56 -8.02 2.85 9.89
CA ARG A 56 -8.87 1.94 9.10
C ARG A 56 -8.75 2.22 7.60
N LEU A 57 -8.84 3.49 7.19
CA LEU A 57 -8.64 3.90 5.81
C LEU A 57 -7.25 3.47 5.31
N ALA A 58 -6.21 3.75 6.09
CA ALA A 58 -4.83 3.41 5.74
C ALA A 58 -4.64 1.91 5.55
N CYS A 59 -5.20 1.08 6.44
CA CYS A 59 -5.21 -0.39 6.30
C CYS A 59 -5.89 -0.84 5.00
N ARG A 60 -7.04 -0.24 4.64
CA ARG A 60 -7.73 -0.55 3.38
C ARG A 60 -6.91 -0.15 2.16
N ARG A 61 -6.30 1.04 2.16
CA ARG A 61 -5.51 1.56 1.04
C ARG A 61 -4.19 0.79 0.86
N THR A 62 -3.53 0.42 1.95
CA THR A 62 -2.28 -0.39 1.95
C THR A 62 -2.52 -1.89 1.88
N GLY A 63 -3.76 -2.35 2.08
CA GLY A 63 -4.20 -3.75 2.02
C GLY A 63 -3.40 -4.68 2.94
N VAL A 64 -2.95 -4.14 4.07
CA VAL A 64 -2.43 -4.89 5.21
C VAL A 64 -3.53 -5.75 5.87
N GLY A 65 -4.79 -5.47 5.54
CA GLY A 65 -5.96 -6.08 6.16
C GLY A 65 -6.62 -5.08 7.11
N GLU A 66 -7.94 -4.95 7.02
CA GLU A 66 -8.69 -4.08 7.92
C GLU A 66 -8.79 -4.75 9.30
N PRO A 67 -8.41 -4.07 10.40
CA PRO A 67 -8.65 -4.60 11.74
C PRO A 67 -10.15 -4.87 11.94
N ASP A 68 -10.49 -5.91 12.71
CA ASP A 68 -11.89 -6.26 12.90
C ASP A 68 -12.63 -5.15 13.67
N ARG A 69 -13.92 -5.00 13.40
CA ARG A 69 -14.81 -4.07 14.12
C ARG A 69 -14.80 -4.36 15.62
N GLU A 70 -14.78 -5.63 16.00
CA GLU A 70 -14.70 -6.04 17.40
C GLU A 70 -13.36 -5.69 18.04
N GLU A 71 -12.28 -5.70 17.25
CA GLU A 71 -10.94 -5.31 17.70
C GLU A 71 -10.87 -3.81 18.02
N PHE A 72 -11.49 -2.96 17.19
CA PHE A 72 -11.61 -1.53 17.49
C PHE A 72 -12.40 -1.26 18.79
N ALA A 73 -13.52 -1.97 18.98
CA ALA A 73 -14.33 -1.84 20.18
C ALA A 73 -13.55 -2.30 21.42
N ALA A 74 -12.90 -3.47 21.36
CA ALA A 74 -12.12 -4.02 22.47
C ALA A 74 -10.90 -3.16 22.83
N ALA A 75 -10.20 -2.60 21.84
CA ALA A 75 -8.98 -1.86 22.07
C ALA A 75 -9.21 -0.41 22.54
N PHE A 76 -10.31 0.24 22.14
CA PHE A 76 -10.52 1.67 22.38
C PHE A 76 -11.86 2.05 23.00
N ASP A 77 -12.73 1.07 23.30
CA ASP A 77 -14.08 1.30 23.85
C ASP A 77 -14.90 2.28 23.00
N VAL A 78 -14.87 2.07 21.67
CA VAL A 78 -15.60 2.88 20.69
C VAL A 78 -16.61 2.04 19.92
N ASP A 79 -17.72 2.67 19.53
CA ASP A 79 -18.67 2.07 18.58
C ASP A 79 -18.01 1.96 17.18
N PRO A 80 -17.85 0.74 16.64
CA PRO A 80 -17.23 0.54 15.32
C PRO A 80 -17.99 1.24 14.19
N LYS A 81 -19.31 1.45 14.33
CA LYS A 81 -20.09 2.18 13.32
C LYS A 81 -19.65 3.64 13.23
N ARG A 82 -19.22 4.25 14.34
CA ARG A 82 -18.67 5.60 14.34
C ARG A 82 -17.33 5.67 13.63
N VAL A 83 -16.51 4.63 13.74
CA VAL A 83 -15.22 4.53 13.01
C VAL A 83 -15.46 4.45 11.51
N VAL A 84 -16.47 3.69 11.06
CA VAL A 84 -16.88 3.66 9.64
C VAL A 84 -17.38 5.04 9.18
N LEU A 85 -18.16 5.75 9.99
CA LEU A 85 -18.58 7.12 9.66
C LEU A 85 -17.42 8.10 9.52
N ALA A 86 -16.34 7.91 10.28
CA ALA A 86 -15.12 8.70 10.12
C ALA A 86 -14.37 8.34 8.82
N ASP A 87 -14.28 7.06 8.45
CA ASP A 87 -13.74 6.62 7.15
C ASP A 87 -14.46 7.32 5.98
N ASP A 88 -15.79 7.38 6.03
CA ASP A 88 -16.58 8.07 4.99
C ASP A 88 -16.25 9.56 4.88
N VAL A 89 -15.88 10.23 5.97
CA VAL A 89 -15.44 11.63 5.93
C VAL A 89 -14.10 11.74 5.19
N PHE A 90 -13.15 10.86 5.47
CA PHE A 90 -11.85 10.87 4.79
C PHE A 90 -12.01 10.56 3.30
N VAL A 91 -12.79 9.53 2.95
CA VAL A 91 -13.02 9.12 1.54
C VAL A 91 -13.59 10.26 0.70
N ARG A 92 -14.45 11.12 1.27
CA ARG A 92 -15.01 12.28 0.57
C ARG A 92 -14.00 13.40 0.29
N HIS A 93 -12.87 13.40 0.98
CA HIS A 93 -11.86 14.46 0.88
C HIS A 93 -10.55 14.00 0.24
N LEU A 94 -10.43 12.72 -0.08
CA LEU A 94 -9.26 12.13 -0.68
C LEU A 94 -9.61 11.64 -2.08
N SER A 95 -8.62 11.69 -2.98
CA SER A 95 -8.79 11.06 -4.28
C SER A 95 -9.08 9.56 -4.13
N PRO A 96 -10.02 9.01 -4.91
CA PRO A 96 -10.28 7.58 -4.89
C PRO A 96 -9.02 6.83 -5.33
N PRO A 97 -8.88 5.56 -4.92
CA PRO A 97 -7.87 4.70 -5.54
C PRO A 97 -8.26 4.47 -7.01
N ALA A 98 -7.31 3.99 -7.78
CA ALA A 98 -7.58 3.38 -9.08
C ALA A 98 -8.57 2.20 -8.92
N ASP A 99 -9.16 1.78 -10.03
CA ASP A 99 -10.06 0.64 -10.00
C ASP A 99 -9.33 -0.67 -9.62
N ALA A 100 -10.11 -1.66 -9.19
CA ALA A 100 -9.58 -2.92 -8.71
C ALA A 100 -8.89 -3.75 -9.82
N ASP A 101 -9.23 -3.52 -11.09
CA ASP A 101 -8.59 -4.21 -12.22
C ASP A 101 -7.21 -3.64 -12.50
N GLU A 102 -7.07 -2.32 -12.46
CA GLU A 102 -5.79 -1.62 -12.59
C GLU A 102 -4.82 -2.00 -11.47
N ILE A 103 -5.27 -1.95 -10.21
CA ILE A 103 -4.44 -2.34 -9.05
C ILE A 103 -3.99 -3.81 -9.19
N ARG A 104 -4.89 -4.72 -9.57
CA ARG A 104 -4.55 -6.14 -9.79
C ARG A 104 -3.61 -6.33 -10.98
N SER A 105 -3.79 -5.56 -12.04
CA SER A 105 -2.93 -5.58 -13.22
C SER A 105 -1.50 -5.18 -12.87
N LEU A 106 -1.33 -4.06 -12.17
CA LEU A 106 -0.03 -3.58 -11.69
C LEU A 106 0.64 -4.59 -10.76
N ARG A 107 -0.10 -5.18 -9.80
CA ARG A 107 0.44 -6.22 -8.92
C ARG A 107 0.96 -7.43 -9.70
N ARG A 108 0.21 -7.90 -10.69
CA ARG A 108 0.66 -9.03 -11.54
C ARG A 108 1.92 -8.67 -12.33
N ARG A 109 2.01 -7.45 -12.87
CA ARG A 109 3.20 -6.97 -13.59
C ARG A 109 4.43 -6.91 -12.69
N ILE A 110 4.28 -6.46 -11.44
CA ILE A 110 5.38 -6.45 -10.45
C ILE A 110 5.89 -7.87 -10.20
N ILE A 111 4.99 -8.83 -9.94
CA ILE A 111 5.38 -10.23 -9.70
C ILE A 111 6.18 -10.79 -10.88
N VAL A 112 5.72 -10.54 -12.12
CA VAL A 112 6.42 -11.00 -13.32
C VAL A 112 7.79 -10.34 -13.46
N ALA A 113 7.88 -9.02 -13.25
CA ALA A 113 9.12 -8.27 -13.35
C ALA A 113 10.16 -8.71 -12.30
N GLN A 114 9.71 -9.00 -11.07
CA GLN A 114 10.56 -9.53 -9.99
C GLN A 114 11.09 -10.93 -10.31
N GLU A 115 10.25 -11.82 -10.86
CA GLU A 115 10.68 -13.16 -11.27
C GLU A 115 11.73 -13.08 -12.40
N VAL A 116 11.48 -12.23 -13.40
CA VAL A 116 12.44 -11.98 -14.49
C VAL A 116 13.76 -11.43 -13.95
N LEU A 117 13.71 -10.42 -13.07
CA LEU A 117 14.91 -9.87 -12.44
C LEU A 117 15.70 -10.97 -11.71
N THR A 118 15.01 -11.81 -10.95
CA THR A 118 15.64 -12.86 -10.16
C THR A 118 16.34 -13.90 -11.05
N GLU A 119 15.75 -14.29 -12.17
CA GLU A 119 16.39 -15.24 -13.09
C GLU A 119 17.57 -14.62 -13.85
N VAL A 120 17.45 -13.36 -14.26
CA VAL A 120 18.56 -12.61 -14.88
C VAL A 120 19.73 -12.49 -13.89
N GLU A 121 19.46 -12.18 -12.62
CA GLU A 121 20.49 -12.09 -11.56
C GLU A 121 21.16 -13.45 -11.25
N ARG A 122 20.42 -14.56 -11.37
CA ARG A 122 20.95 -15.91 -11.18
C ARG A 122 21.75 -16.43 -12.38
N GLY A 123 21.72 -15.75 -13.52
CA GLY A 123 22.40 -16.17 -14.75
C GLY A 123 21.92 -17.53 -15.28
N ARG A 124 20.70 -17.97 -14.92
CA ARG A 124 20.17 -19.27 -15.36
C ARG A 124 19.59 -19.12 -16.76
N GLY A 125 20.03 -20.00 -17.66
CA GLY A 125 19.51 -20.12 -19.03
C GLY A 125 18.09 -20.74 -19.13
N ALA A 126 17.45 -21.01 -18.01
CA ALA A 126 16.07 -21.46 -17.94
C ALA A 126 15.23 -20.21 -17.67
N GLY A 127 14.37 -19.82 -18.62
CA GLY A 127 13.57 -18.61 -18.49
C GLY A 127 12.69 -18.55 -17.22
N PRO A 128 12.07 -17.39 -16.97
CA PRO A 128 11.27 -17.14 -15.76
C PRO A 128 10.22 -18.23 -15.52
N GLN A 129 10.21 -18.80 -14.31
CA GLN A 129 9.22 -19.79 -13.92
C GLN A 129 7.93 -19.08 -13.49
N LEU A 130 7.15 -18.64 -14.46
CA LEU A 130 5.86 -18.00 -14.16
C LEU A 130 4.79 -19.04 -13.81
N PRO A 131 4.21 -19.01 -12.60
CA PRO A 131 3.14 -19.92 -12.24
C PRO A 131 1.83 -19.52 -12.94
N GLY A 132 1.53 -20.19 -14.05
CA GLY A 132 0.24 -20.13 -14.76
C GLY A 132 0.15 -19.09 -15.89
N SER A 133 -0.57 -19.45 -16.94
CA SER A 133 -0.69 -18.67 -18.20
C SER A 133 -1.11 -17.21 -17.99
N ARG A 134 -2.01 -16.95 -17.06
CA ARG A 134 -2.54 -15.59 -16.79
C ARG A 134 -1.51 -14.61 -16.21
N LEU A 135 -0.45 -15.09 -15.58
CA LEU A 135 0.65 -14.21 -15.13
C LEU A 135 1.59 -13.90 -16.29
N ALA A 136 1.81 -14.85 -17.20
CA ALA A 136 2.57 -14.60 -18.42
C ALA A 136 1.91 -13.51 -19.29
N ASP A 137 0.58 -13.52 -19.37
CA ASP A 137 -0.19 -12.51 -20.13
C ASP A 137 -0.11 -11.10 -19.53
N ALA A 138 0.34 -10.94 -18.27
CA ALA A 138 0.37 -9.64 -17.61
C ALA A 138 1.53 -8.75 -18.11
N ALA A 139 2.62 -9.33 -18.62
CA ALA A 139 3.77 -8.58 -19.13
C ALA A 139 4.42 -9.26 -20.34
N PRO A 140 3.68 -9.45 -21.46
CA PRO A 140 4.16 -10.21 -22.62
C PRO A 140 5.42 -9.61 -23.24
N PHE A 141 5.55 -8.28 -23.25
CA PHE A 141 6.75 -7.60 -23.76
C PHE A 141 8.00 -7.86 -22.92
N LEU A 142 7.87 -7.88 -21.58
CA LEU A 142 9.00 -8.19 -20.69
C LEU A 142 9.46 -9.63 -20.87
N LEU A 143 8.51 -10.56 -21.05
CA LEU A 143 8.83 -11.97 -21.25
C LEU A 143 9.44 -12.23 -22.61
N ALA A 144 8.91 -11.65 -23.68
CA ALA A 144 9.51 -11.74 -25.01
C ALA A 144 10.98 -11.29 -24.97
N ARG A 145 11.26 -10.17 -24.28
CA ARG A 145 12.62 -9.64 -24.14
C ARG A 145 13.52 -10.50 -23.25
N ALA A 146 12.98 -11.10 -22.19
CA ALA A 146 13.72 -12.03 -21.34
C ALA A 146 14.05 -13.34 -22.08
N SER A 147 13.12 -13.85 -22.91
CA SER A 147 13.35 -15.02 -23.75
C SER A 147 14.40 -14.78 -24.83
N SER A 148 14.45 -13.60 -25.46
CA SER A 148 15.49 -13.25 -26.44
C SER A 148 16.90 -13.22 -25.84
N HIS A 149 17.05 -12.99 -24.54
CA HIS A 149 18.33 -13.03 -23.83
C HIS A 149 18.86 -14.48 -23.66
N LEU A 150 17.98 -15.48 -23.71
CA LEU A 150 18.35 -16.89 -23.61
C LEU A 150 18.88 -17.46 -24.94
N ASP A 151 18.56 -16.79 -26.06
CA ASP A 151 19.08 -17.14 -27.38
C ASP A 151 20.30 -16.27 -27.69
N SER A 152 21.48 -16.86 -27.50
CA SER A 152 22.78 -16.23 -27.73
C SER A 152 23.01 -15.79 -29.19
N ARG A 153 22.13 -16.19 -30.13
CA ARG A 153 22.17 -15.72 -31.53
C ARG A 153 21.51 -14.35 -31.75
N THR A 154 20.57 -13.94 -30.89
CA THR A 154 19.81 -12.67 -31.01
C THR A 154 20.34 -11.52 -30.15
N ASP A 155 21.35 -11.78 -29.31
CA ASP A 155 21.91 -10.80 -28.37
C ASP A 155 22.53 -9.56 -29.05
N ARG A 156 22.85 -9.65 -30.35
CA ARG A 156 23.35 -8.52 -31.16
C ARG A 156 22.26 -7.55 -31.63
N GLU A 157 21.01 -7.99 -31.75
CA GLU A 157 19.91 -7.17 -32.29
C GLU A 157 19.03 -6.58 -31.18
N HIS A 158 19.00 -7.22 -30.01
CA HIS A 158 18.32 -6.75 -28.81
C HIS A 158 19.24 -6.90 -27.60
N PRO A 159 19.99 -5.87 -27.18
CA PRO A 159 20.84 -5.98 -26.00
C PRO A 159 19.99 -6.44 -24.82
N GLY A 160 20.45 -7.53 -24.20
CA GLY A 160 19.82 -8.18 -23.07
C GLY A 160 19.34 -7.21 -21.98
N LEU A 161 18.28 -7.58 -21.26
CA LEU A 161 17.79 -6.84 -20.11
C LEU A 161 18.89 -6.73 -19.04
N SER A 162 19.45 -5.53 -18.86
CA SER A 162 20.36 -5.24 -17.76
C SER A 162 19.64 -5.43 -16.41
N PRO A 163 20.25 -6.12 -15.43
CA PRO A 163 19.70 -6.22 -14.07
C PRO A 163 19.38 -4.85 -13.45
N ALA A 164 20.22 -3.84 -13.70
CA ALA A 164 20.00 -2.50 -13.18
C ALA A 164 18.73 -1.86 -13.77
N ALA A 165 18.53 -1.98 -15.09
CA ALA A 165 17.33 -1.45 -15.75
C ALA A 165 16.05 -2.18 -15.30
N LEU A 166 16.15 -3.48 -14.98
CA LEU A 166 15.04 -4.24 -14.42
C LEU A 166 14.70 -3.81 -12.99
N ARG A 167 15.70 -3.53 -12.14
CA ARG A 167 15.48 -2.98 -10.79
C ARG A 167 14.76 -1.63 -10.86
N ASP A 168 15.23 -0.71 -11.71
CA ASP A 168 14.58 0.58 -11.92
C ASP A 168 13.14 0.43 -12.42
N HIS A 169 12.89 -0.58 -13.27
CA HIS A 169 11.54 -0.86 -13.77
C HIS A 169 10.61 -1.39 -12.67
N VAL A 170 11.09 -2.32 -11.84
CA VAL A 170 10.35 -2.85 -10.69
C VAL A 170 10.02 -1.71 -9.73
N GLU A 171 10.99 -0.87 -9.38
CA GLU A 171 10.79 0.28 -8.48
C GLU A 171 9.72 1.24 -9.05
N ARG A 172 9.75 1.53 -10.36
CA ARG A 172 8.73 2.36 -11.00
C ARG A 172 7.35 1.72 -10.91
N LEU A 173 7.23 0.42 -11.17
CA LEU A 173 5.95 -0.30 -11.07
C LEU A 173 5.43 -0.32 -9.62
N GLU A 174 6.32 -0.46 -8.64
CA GLU A 174 5.97 -0.41 -7.22
C GLU A 174 5.44 0.98 -6.82
N LYS A 175 6.07 2.05 -7.31
CA LYS A 175 5.57 3.44 -7.17
C LYS A 175 4.21 3.63 -7.84
N ASP A 176 4.05 3.17 -9.07
CA ASP A 176 2.77 3.24 -9.80
C ASP A 176 1.66 2.47 -9.05
N HIS A 177 1.98 1.29 -8.53
CA HIS A 177 1.06 0.49 -7.72
C HIS A 177 0.71 1.18 -6.40
N GLN A 178 1.68 1.81 -5.73
CA GLN A 178 1.42 2.59 -4.52
C GLN A 178 0.52 3.80 -4.83
N LEU A 179 0.79 4.53 -5.90
CA LEU A 179 -0.05 5.64 -6.37
C LEU A 179 -1.48 5.17 -6.67
N ALA A 180 -1.64 4.08 -7.42
CA ALA A 180 -2.93 3.49 -7.75
C ALA A 180 -3.74 3.13 -6.49
N ARG A 181 -3.08 2.60 -5.46
CA ARG A 181 -3.73 2.20 -4.21
C ARG A 181 -4.09 3.36 -3.29
N LEU A 182 -3.21 4.36 -3.20
CA LEU A 182 -3.38 5.49 -2.31
C LEU A 182 -4.26 6.58 -2.93
N GLY A 183 -4.29 6.68 -4.25
CA GLY A 183 -4.79 7.86 -4.97
C GLY A 183 -3.80 9.02 -4.88
N THR A 184 -3.93 9.97 -5.81
CA THR A 184 -2.99 11.09 -5.98
C THR A 184 -2.82 11.92 -4.70
N THR A 185 -3.91 12.25 -4.00
CA THR A 185 -3.86 13.09 -2.79
C THR A 185 -3.01 12.50 -1.66
N LEU A 186 -3.14 11.20 -1.38
CA LEU A 186 -2.34 10.56 -0.34
C LEU A 186 -0.91 10.30 -0.81
N PHE A 187 -0.76 9.88 -2.07
CA PHE A 187 0.56 9.62 -2.64
C PHE A 187 1.45 10.86 -2.62
N SER A 188 0.95 12.00 -3.10
CA SER A 188 1.67 13.28 -3.07
C SER A 188 2.08 13.65 -1.65
N ARG A 189 1.18 13.62 -0.67
CA ARG A 189 1.56 13.97 0.71
C ARG A 189 2.67 13.11 1.31
N ILE A 190 2.72 11.81 0.97
CA ILE A 190 3.74 10.91 1.51
C ILE A 190 5.10 11.13 0.84
N HIS A 191 5.14 11.58 -0.42
CA HIS A 191 6.37 11.68 -1.20
C HIS A 191 6.85 13.12 -1.45
N ASP A 192 5.98 14.12 -1.29
CA ASP A 192 6.27 15.54 -1.48
C ASP A 192 6.65 16.24 -0.15
N ASP A 193 6.33 15.66 1.01
CA ASP A 193 6.72 16.15 2.35
C ASP A 193 8.16 15.73 2.74
N ASN A 194 9.02 15.43 1.75
CA ASN A 194 10.41 14.97 1.93
C ASN A 194 11.42 15.86 1.19
#